data_AF-A0A177LQ18-F1
#
_entry.id   AF-A0A177LQ18-F1
#
_cell.length_a   1.000
_cell.length_b   1.000
_cell.length_c   1.000
_cell.angle_alpha   90.00
_cell.angle_beta   90.00
_cell.angle_gamma   90.00
#
_symmetry.space_group_name_H-M   'P 1'
#
loop_
_entity.id
_entity.type
_entity.pdbx_description
1 polymer ?
#
loop_
_entity_poly.entity_id
_entity_poly.type
_entity_poly.pdbx_seq_one_letter_code
_entity_poly.pdbx_strand_id
1 'polypeptide(L)'
;MKKLLPHILFLFSFNTSVFSQSIKNKDTFTEIVAQEEGDLNNDKKPDKVILEMDVKSDTRPLRVQIFLSQPNIKTSKLIVSSTKIIESQYPKNRNGQHNGNPIPDFFIEDGNLQMLTDINDLKSRYTFKFQNGNFELIKISRVIWDGKNKTSETEIDLVKGIKIEFDQELGSDKILNKKQKSVKFKLLPKIQDLTFSQLETY
;
A
#
# COMPACT_ATOMS: atom_id res chain seq x y z
N MET A 1 43.01 -76.07 -16.76
CA MET A 1 43.17 -74.62 -16.99
C MET A 1 41.85 -73.92 -16.72
N LYS A 2 41.70 -73.29 -15.55
CA LYS A 2 40.64 -72.32 -15.23
C LYS A 2 41.27 -71.31 -14.27
N LYS A 3 41.49 -70.08 -14.70
CA LYS A 3 41.87 -68.97 -13.81
C LYS A 3 40.68 -68.02 -13.76
N LEU A 4 40.02 -67.94 -12.61
CA LEU A 4 39.01 -66.93 -12.34
C LEU A 4 39.69 -65.57 -12.17
N LEU A 5 39.25 -64.56 -12.91
CA LEU A 5 39.51 -63.15 -12.57
C LEU A 5 38.51 -62.71 -11.48
N PRO A 6 38.92 -61.99 -10.43
CA PRO A 6 37.99 -61.22 -9.63
C PRO A 6 37.82 -59.82 -10.25
N HIS A 7 36.57 -59.46 -10.58
CA HIS A 7 36.19 -58.08 -10.84
C HIS A 7 36.00 -57.38 -9.48
N ILE A 8 36.86 -56.42 -9.15
CA ILE A 8 36.68 -55.53 -8.01
C ILE A 8 35.81 -54.36 -8.50
N LEU A 9 34.55 -54.34 -8.05
CA LEU A 9 33.60 -53.27 -8.26
C LEU A 9 33.92 -52.14 -7.29
N PHE A 10 34.44 -51.02 -7.81
CA PHE A 10 34.75 -49.83 -7.02
C PHE A 10 33.47 -48.99 -6.84
N LEU A 11 32.79 -49.14 -5.69
CA LEU A 11 31.66 -48.29 -5.31
C LEU A 11 32.19 -46.97 -4.75
N PHE A 12 32.18 -45.92 -5.59
CA PHE A 12 32.33 -44.54 -5.16
C PHE A 12 31.07 -44.10 -4.41
N SER A 13 31.13 -44.06 -3.08
CA SER A 13 30.13 -43.39 -2.24
C SER A 13 30.31 -41.88 -2.37
N PHE A 14 29.58 -41.25 -3.29
CA PHE A 14 29.44 -39.80 -3.33
C PHE A 14 28.63 -39.34 -2.11
N ASN A 15 29.28 -38.65 -1.17
CA ASN A 15 28.60 -37.91 -0.13
C ASN A 15 27.87 -36.73 -0.77
N THR A 16 26.61 -36.90 -1.16
CA THR A 16 25.74 -35.77 -1.49
C THR A 16 25.32 -35.10 -0.21
N SER A 17 25.95 -33.98 0.14
CA SER A 17 25.47 -33.08 1.18
C SER A 17 24.17 -32.42 0.68
N VAL A 18 23.04 -33.00 1.06
CA VAL A 18 21.72 -32.40 0.85
C VAL A 18 21.56 -31.25 1.84
N PHE A 19 22.00 -30.05 1.47
CA PHE A 19 21.57 -28.82 2.12
C PHE A 19 20.24 -28.39 1.52
N SER A 20 19.13 -28.88 2.08
CA SER A 20 17.80 -28.37 1.78
C SER A 20 17.10 -27.98 3.07
N GLN A 21 17.41 -26.78 3.54
CA GLN A 21 16.48 -25.91 4.24
C GLN A 21 16.76 -24.51 3.74
N SER A 22 16.12 -24.10 2.64
CA SER A 22 15.94 -22.68 2.40
C SER A 22 15.20 -22.15 3.63
N ILE A 23 15.86 -21.35 4.45
CA ILE A 23 15.21 -20.58 5.51
C ILE A 23 14.19 -19.71 4.78
N LYS A 24 12.93 -20.19 4.67
CA LYS A 24 11.81 -19.31 4.38
C LYS A 24 11.80 -18.37 5.57
N ASN A 25 12.30 -17.14 5.38
CA ASN A 25 12.07 -16.07 6.34
C ASN A 25 10.57 -16.08 6.60
N LYS A 26 10.19 -16.53 7.79
CA LYS A 26 8.80 -16.61 8.21
C LYS A 26 8.28 -15.18 8.15
N ASP A 27 7.17 -14.98 7.43
CA ASP A 27 6.55 -13.67 7.33
C ASP A 27 6.30 -13.11 8.73
N THR A 28 6.77 -11.89 8.96
CA THR A 28 6.74 -11.24 10.28
C THR A 28 5.51 -10.35 10.44
N PHE A 29 4.84 -9.99 9.35
CA PHE A 29 3.56 -9.29 9.34
C PHE A 29 2.45 -10.28 9.65
N THR A 30 2.12 -10.42 10.93
CA THR A 30 1.14 -11.43 11.39
C THR A 30 -0.11 -10.82 12.02
N GLU A 31 -0.08 -9.55 12.38
CA GLU A 31 -1.20 -8.87 13.01
C GLU A 31 -2.04 -8.15 11.95
N ILE A 32 -3.30 -8.54 11.75
CA ILE A 32 -4.22 -7.84 10.85
C ILE A 32 -4.82 -6.67 11.61
N VAL A 33 -4.54 -5.46 11.13
CA VAL A 33 -5.01 -4.19 11.73
C VAL A 33 -6.35 -3.76 11.13
N ALA A 34 -6.51 -3.98 9.83
CA ALA A 34 -7.75 -3.68 9.11
C ALA A 34 -7.91 -4.62 7.92
N GLN A 35 -9.16 -4.86 7.52
CA GLN A 35 -9.49 -5.65 6.35
C GLN A 35 -10.75 -5.07 5.71
N GLU A 36 -10.73 -4.94 4.39
CA GLU A 36 -11.88 -4.52 3.60
C GLU A 36 -12.14 -5.46 2.43
N GLU A 37 -13.42 -5.57 2.05
CA GLU A 37 -13.87 -6.37 0.92
C GLU A 37 -14.81 -5.55 0.02
N GLY A 38 -14.65 -5.70 -1.29
CA GLY A 38 -15.43 -4.93 -2.28
C GLY A 38 -14.92 -5.18 -3.70
N ASP A 39 -15.57 -4.59 -4.70
CA ASP A 39 -15.21 -4.80 -6.10
C ASP A 39 -14.28 -3.69 -6.60
N LEU A 40 -12.97 -3.95 -6.71
CA LEU A 40 -11.96 -2.97 -7.10
C LEU A 40 -11.65 -2.97 -8.60
N ASN A 41 -12.08 -4.01 -9.33
CA ASN A 41 -11.83 -4.16 -10.76
C ASN A 41 -13.11 -4.17 -11.61
N ASN A 42 -14.27 -3.97 -10.98
CA ASN A 42 -15.62 -3.97 -11.58
C ASN A 42 -16.01 -5.30 -12.24
N ASP A 43 -15.50 -6.44 -11.74
CA ASP A 43 -15.84 -7.77 -12.24
C ASP A 43 -17.00 -8.44 -11.47
N LYS A 44 -17.59 -7.70 -10.51
CA LYS A 44 -18.68 -8.11 -9.60
C LYS A 44 -18.28 -9.22 -8.62
N LYS A 45 -16.98 -9.44 -8.40
CA LYS A 45 -16.47 -10.36 -7.40
C LYS A 45 -15.82 -9.59 -6.25
N PRO A 46 -15.90 -10.13 -5.02
CA PRO A 46 -15.24 -9.49 -3.90
C PRO A 46 -13.72 -9.62 -4.01
N ASP A 47 -13.05 -8.49 -4.09
CA ASP A 47 -11.63 -8.30 -3.87
C ASP A 47 -11.36 -8.01 -2.39
N LYS A 48 -10.11 -8.13 -1.95
CA LYS A 48 -9.72 -7.94 -0.55
C LYS A 48 -8.56 -6.99 -0.40
N VAL A 49 -8.66 -6.08 0.56
CA VAL A 49 -7.56 -5.25 1.04
C VAL A 49 -7.26 -5.66 2.48
N ILE A 50 -5.99 -5.92 2.78
CA ILE A 50 -5.53 -6.27 4.12
C ILE A 50 -4.43 -5.30 4.53
N LEU A 51 -4.56 -4.75 5.73
CA LEU A 51 -3.51 -3.99 6.38
C LEU A 51 -2.96 -4.80 7.54
N GLU A 52 -1.67 -5.12 7.48
CA GLU A 52 -0.99 -5.94 8.48
C GLU A 52 0.16 -5.17 9.14
N MET A 53 0.52 -5.57 10.35
CA MET A 53 1.63 -5.01 11.11
C MET A 53 2.64 -6.09 11.52
N ASP A 54 3.92 -5.78 11.38
CA ASP A 54 4.99 -6.57 12.00
C ASP A 54 5.19 -6.11 13.44
N VAL A 55 4.48 -6.76 14.36
CA VAL A 55 4.54 -6.47 15.80
C VAL A 55 5.83 -6.96 16.48
N LYS A 56 6.67 -7.74 15.78
CA LYS A 56 7.96 -8.23 16.28
C LYS A 56 9.10 -7.26 15.97
N SER A 57 8.95 -6.44 14.94
CA SER A 57 9.87 -5.35 14.63
C SER A 57 9.71 -4.22 15.64
N ASP A 58 10.83 -3.75 16.20
CA ASP A 58 10.84 -2.56 17.06
C ASP A 58 10.27 -1.31 16.37
N THR A 59 10.33 -1.26 15.03
CA THR A 59 9.78 -0.14 14.26
C THR A 59 8.27 -0.25 14.02
N ARG A 60 7.68 -1.44 14.17
CA ARG A 60 6.28 -1.75 13.84
C ARG A 60 5.83 -1.20 12.47
N PRO A 61 6.45 -1.65 11.37
CA PRO A 61 6.04 -1.27 10.02
C PRO A 61 4.67 -1.89 9.70
N LEU A 62 3.93 -1.21 8.82
CA LEU A 62 2.69 -1.73 8.27
C LEU A 62 2.86 -2.14 6.81
N ARG A 63 2.03 -3.09 6.37
CA ARG A 63 1.99 -3.60 5.01
C ARG A 63 0.56 -3.59 4.50
N VAL A 64 0.32 -2.89 3.40
CA VAL A 64 -0.93 -3.01 2.64
C VAL A 64 -0.80 -4.10 1.60
N GLN A 65 -1.80 -4.98 1.54
CA GLN A 65 -1.93 -6.01 0.52
C GLN A 65 -3.28 -5.88 -0.18
N ILE A 66 -3.28 -6.05 -1.50
CA ILE A 66 -4.50 -6.04 -2.31
C ILE A 66 -4.56 -7.33 -3.13
N PHE A 67 -5.66 -8.04 -2.96
CA PHE A 67 -5.94 -9.30 -3.61
C PHE A 67 -7.13 -9.16 -4.53
N LEU A 68 -6.94 -9.41 -5.82
CA LEU A 68 -8.04 -9.45 -6.78
C LEU A 68 -8.58 -10.87 -6.93
N SER A 69 -9.90 -11.01 -6.92
CA SER A 69 -10.58 -12.23 -7.31
C SER A 69 -10.16 -12.67 -8.71
N GLN A 70 -10.22 -13.98 -8.96
CA GLN A 70 -9.88 -14.54 -10.27
C GLN A 70 -11.14 -15.16 -10.92
N PRO A 71 -11.29 -15.04 -12.25
CA PRO A 71 -12.29 -15.82 -12.97
C PRO A 71 -12.01 -17.31 -12.79
N ASN A 72 -13.03 -18.09 -12.42
CA ASN A 72 -13.00 -19.55 -12.40
C ASN A 72 -11.94 -20.21 -11.47
N ILE A 73 -11.35 -19.45 -10.54
CA ILE A 73 -10.43 -19.96 -9.52
C ILE A 73 -10.93 -19.48 -8.15
N LYS A 74 -10.93 -20.37 -7.14
CA LYS A 74 -11.37 -20.04 -5.78
C LYS A 74 -10.38 -19.13 -5.02
N THR A 75 -9.19 -18.92 -5.55
CA THR A 75 -8.12 -18.16 -4.89
C THR A 75 -8.01 -16.78 -5.51
N SER A 76 -7.83 -15.77 -4.66
CA SER A 76 -7.48 -14.42 -5.10
C SER A 76 -5.99 -14.33 -5.46
N LYS A 77 -5.66 -13.37 -6.33
CA LYS A 77 -4.30 -13.08 -6.77
C LYS A 77 -3.81 -11.82 -6.04
N LEU A 78 -2.68 -11.93 -5.36
CA LEU A 78 -1.98 -10.77 -4.79
C LEU A 78 -1.47 -9.87 -5.92
N ILE A 79 -1.93 -8.62 -5.96
CA ILE A 79 -1.52 -7.61 -6.96
C ILE A 79 -0.63 -6.54 -6.34
N VAL A 80 -0.87 -6.19 -5.08
CA VAL A 80 -0.08 -5.19 -4.35
C VAL A 80 0.36 -5.78 -3.03
N SER A 81 1.63 -5.55 -2.67
CA SER A 81 2.16 -5.74 -1.33
C SER A 81 3.19 -4.65 -1.09
N SER A 82 2.87 -3.67 -0.23
CA SER A 82 3.72 -2.49 -0.02
C SER A 82 3.82 -2.13 1.46
N THR A 83 5.04 -1.81 1.89
CA THR A 83 5.35 -1.25 3.21
C THR A 83 5.79 0.21 3.13
N LYS A 84 5.79 0.80 1.93
CA LYS A 84 6.41 2.12 1.68
C LYS A 84 5.47 3.29 1.93
N ILE A 85 4.17 3.09 1.67
CA ILE A 85 3.17 4.15 1.65
C ILE A 85 2.74 4.61 3.05
N ILE A 86 3.04 3.80 4.07
CA ILE A 86 2.70 4.06 5.48
C ILE A 86 4.01 4.17 6.27
N GLU A 87 4.18 5.24 7.05
CA GLU A 87 5.30 5.33 7.98
C GLU A 87 5.14 4.29 9.10
N SER A 88 6.22 3.59 9.45
CA SER A 88 6.21 2.71 10.62
C SER A 88 5.79 3.46 11.89
N GLN A 89 5.12 2.80 12.83
CA GLN A 89 4.68 3.48 14.06
C GLN A 89 5.84 4.02 14.89
N TYR A 90 7.02 3.39 14.84
CA TYR A 90 8.23 3.80 15.52
C TYR A 90 9.40 3.92 14.53
N PRO A 91 9.42 4.97 13.69
CA PRO A 91 10.38 5.07 12.60
C PRO A 91 11.79 5.34 13.16
N LYS A 92 12.82 4.81 12.47
CA LYS A 92 14.21 4.82 12.97
C LYS A 92 14.75 6.23 13.24
N ASN A 93 14.33 7.22 12.46
CA ASN A 93 14.70 8.63 12.61
C ASN A 93 14.12 9.29 13.86
N ARG A 94 13.21 8.62 14.60
CA ARG A 94 12.61 9.11 15.84
C ARG A 94 13.11 8.39 17.09
N ASN A 95 14.22 7.64 17.00
CA ASN A 95 14.91 7.05 18.15
C ASN A 95 13.97 6.28 19.12
N GLY A 96 13.05 5.49 18.58
CA GLY A 96 12.10 4.70 19.37
C GLY A 96 10.85 5.44 19.84
N GLN A 97 10.66 6.71 19.44
CA GLN A 97 9.42 7.44 19.67
C GLN A 97 8.35 7.11 18.61
N HIS A 98 7.08 7.15 19.02
CA HIS A 98 5.95 6.96 18.13
C HIS A 98 5.89 8.10 17.07
N ASN A 99 5.45 7.80 15.85
CA ASN A 99 5.33 8.79 14.78
C ASN A 99 4.21 9.83 15.01
N GLY A 100 3.30 9.54 15.93
CA GLY A 100 2.20 10.43 16.32
C GLY A 100 0.99 10.41 15.38
N ASN A 101 1.09 9.73 14.23
CA ASN A 101 0.02 9.64 13.25
C ASN A 101 -0.85 8.41 13.53
N PRO A 102 -2.19 8.50 13.39
CA PRO A 102 -3.03 7.30 13.37
C PRO A 102 -2.69 6.41 12.17
N ILE A 103 -3.05 5.14 12.29
CA ILE A 103 -2.95 4.19 11.18
C ILE A 103 -3.93 4.64 10.08
N PRO A 104 -3.50 4.72 8.81
CA PRO A 104 -4.39 5.09 7.71
C PRO A 104 -5.57 4.14 7.58
N ASP A 105 -6.73 4.70 7.26
CA ASP A 105 -7.92 3.92 6.95
C ASP A 105 -7.96 3.62 5.45
N PHE A 106 -8.37 2.40 5.09
CA PHE A 106 -8.53 1.97 3.72
C PHE A 106 -9.95 1.48 3.54
N PHE A 107 -10.63 1.93 2.48
CA PHE A 107 -11.98 1.44 2.15
C PHE A 107 -12.24 1.54 0.66
N ILE A 108 -13.32 0.89 0.22
CA ILE A 108 -13.70 0.80 -1.18
C ILE A 108 -14.93 1.68 -1.41
N GLU A 109 -14.81 2.63 -2.34
CA GLU A 109 -15.88 3.56 -2.70
C GLU A 109 -15.88 3.73 -4.23
N ASP A 110 -17.05 3.50 -4.86
CA ASP A 110 -17.25 3.62 -6.30
C ASP A 110 -16.23 2.84 -7.16
N GLY A 111 -15.87 1.63 -6.71
CA GLY A 111 -14.89 0.78 -7.39
C GLY A 111 -13.44 1.27 -7.31
N ASN A 112 -13.15 2.22 -6.42
CA ASN A 112 -11.80 2.72 -6.17
C ASN A 112 -11.39 2.42 -4.73
N LEU A 113 -10.10 2.19 -4.52
CA LEU A 113 -9.52 2.12 -3.19
C LEU A 113 -9.26 3.54 -2.68
N GLN A 114 -9.86 3.88 -1.55
CA GLN A 114 -9.61 5.11 -0.82
C GLN A 114 -8.62 4.83 0.31
N MET A 115 -7.69 5.75 0.52
CA MET A 115 -6.84 5.79 1.72
C MET A 115 -7.03 7.13 2.41
N LEU A 116 -7.43 7.12 3.68
CA LEU A 116 -7.49 8.31 4.53
C LEU A 116 -6.30 8.36 5.47
N THR A 117 -5.67 9.52 5.53
CA THR A 117 -4.60 9.80 6.48
C THR A 117 -4.92 11.04 7.28
N ASP A 118 -4.45 11.07 8.52
CA ASP A 118 -4.38 12.29 9.33
C ASP A 118 -2.91 12.45 9.73
N ILE A 119 -2.22 13.41 9.12
CA ILE A 119 -0.78 13.59 9.31
C ILE A 119 -0.56 15.06 9.66
N ASN A 120 -0.10 15.36 10.88
CA ASN A 120 0.09 16.74 11.35
C ASN A 120 -1.16 17.62 11.12
N ASP A 121 -2.34 17.14 11.50
CA ASP A 121 -3.66 17.78 11.33
C ASP A 121 -4.11 17.96 9.85
N LEU A 122 -3.33 17.47 8.89
CA LEU A 122 -3.70 17.43 7.47
C LEU A 122 -4.46 16.15 7.17
N LYS A 123 -5.78 16.25 7.13
CA LYS A 123 -6.64 15.16 6.68
C LYS A 123 -6.53 15.05 5.17
N SER A 124 -6.10 13.89 4.68
CA SER A 124 -5.93 13.63 3.26
C SER A 124 -6.69 12.37 2.83
N ARG A 125 -7.28 12.41 1.64
CA ARG A 125 -7.85 11.27 0.93
C ARG A 125 -7.06 11.05 -0.35
N TYR A 126 -6.59 9.83 -0.55
CA TYR A 126 -5.93 9.38 -1.77
C TYR A 126 -6.82 8.35 -2.45
N THR A 127 -7.19 8.60 -3.70
CA THR A 127 -8.05 7.70 -4.49
C THR A 127 -7.20 6.94 -5.50
N PHE A 128 -7.20 5.61 -5.38
CA PHE A 128 -6.50 4.69 -6.26
C PHE A 128 -7.49 3.93 -7.13
N LYS A 129 -7.22 3.91 -8.43
CA LYS A 129 -8.01 3.16 -9.40
C LYS A 129 -7.21 1.98 -9.93
N PHE A 130 -7.85 0.81 -10.01
CA PHE A 130 -7.26 -0.32 -10.73
C PHE A 130 -7.36 -0.09 -12.25
N GLN A 131 -6.22 0.09 -12.90
CA GLN A 131 -6.11 0.27 -14.35
C GLN A 131 -4.71 -0.16 -14.82
N ASN A 132 -4.60 -0.59 -16.08
CA ASN A 132 -3.31 -1.05 -16.64
C ASN A 132 -2.63 -2.13 -15.77
N GLY A 133 -3.44 -2.98 -15.13
CA GLY A 133 -2.98 -4.07 -14.25
C GLY A 133 -2.37 -3.63 -12.91
N ASN A 134 -2.53 -2.36 -12.50
CA ASN A 134 -2.01 -1.82 -11.24
C ASN A 134 -3.01 -0.87 -10.58
N PHE A 135 -2.78 -0.54 -9.30
CA PHE A 135 -3.50 0.53 -8.60
C PHE A 135 -2.72 1.85 -8.75
N GLU A 136 -3.31 2.79 -9.49
CA GLU A 136 -2.73 4.10 -9.80
C GLU A 136 -3.48 5.21 -9.05
N LEU A 137 -2.73 6.16 -8.47
CA LEU A 137 -3.27 7.33 -7.77
C LEU A 137 -3.87 8.30 -8.80
N ILE A 138 -5.17 8.56 -8.70
CA ILE A 138 -5.91 9.41 -9.64
C ILE A 138 -6.38 10.73 -9.04
N LYS A 139 -6.66 10.76 -7.73
CA LYS A 139 -7.13 11.97 -7.03
C LYS A 139 -6.51 12.06 -5.65
N ILE A 140 -6.22 13.29 -5.23
CA ILE A 140 -5.88 13.65 -3.85
C ILE A 140 -6.85 14.73 -3.40
N SER A 141 -7.42 14.59 -2.22
CA SER A 141 -8.20 15.64 -1.55
C SER A 141 -7.58 15.89 -0.18
N ARG A 142 -7.46 17.14 0.22
CA ARG A 142 -6.90 17.50 1.53
C ARG A 142 -7.67 18.63 2.18
N VAL A 143 -7.78 18.56 3.49
CA VAL A 143 -8.49 19.52 4.31
C VAL A 143 -7.67 19.82 5.56
N ILE A 144 -7.49 21.10 5.84
CA ILE A 144 -6.98 21.60 7.14
C ILE A 144 -8.06 22.51 7.72
N TRP A 145 -8.36 22.33 9.01
CA TRP A 145 -9.26 23.22 9.74
C TRP A 145 -8.47 24.31 10.47
N ASP A 146 -8.97 25.55 10.43
CA ASP A 146 -8.32 26.71 11.07
C ASP A 146 -8.51 26.77 12.60
N GLY A 147 -9.19 25.77 13.20
CA GLY A 147 -9.55 25.77 14.62
C GLY A 147 -10.75 26.67 14.96
N LYS A 148 -11.40 27.27 13.96
CA LYS A 148 -12.52 28.19 14.12
C LYS A 148 -13.69 27.78 13.24
N ASN A 149 -13.86 28.41 12.08
CA ASN A 149 -15.03 28.24 11.23
C ASN A 149 -14.68 28.03 9.75
N LYS A 150 -13.41 27.77 9.41
CA LYS A 150 -12.98 27.61 8.02
C LYS A 150 -12.12 26.39 7.79
N THR A 151 -12.31 25.76 6.64
CA THR A 151 -11.39 24.79 6.07
C THR A 151 -10.61 25.42 4.93
N SER A 152 -9.33 25.07 4.84
CA SER A 152 -8.53 25.27 3.62
C SER A 152 -8.37 23.92 2.95
N GLU A 153 -8.78 23.87 1.68
CA GLU A 153 -8.92 22.64 0.94
C GLU A 153 -8.04 22.62 -0.31
N THR A 154 -7.57 21.43 -0.65
CA THR A 154 -6.79 21.19 -1.85
C THR A 154 -7.30 19.95 -2.54
N GLU A 155 -7.71 20.07 -3.79
CA GLU A 155 -8.06 18.96 -4.66
C GLU A 155 -7.07 18.86 -5.82
N ILE A 156 -6.52 17.67 -6.05
CA ILE A 156 -5.61 17.38 -7.16
C ILE A 156 -6.23 16.24 -7.97
N ASP A 157 -6.58 16.52 -9.22
CA ASP A 157 -6.97 15.52 -10.21
C ASP A 157 -5.75 15.22 -11.09
N LEU A 158 -5.11 14.08 -10.84
CA LEU A 158 -3.87 13.69 -11.52
C LEU A 158 -4.14 13.26 -12.97
N VAL A 159 -5.37 12.82 -13.27
CA VAL A 159 -5.79 12.44 -14.63
C VAL A 159 -5.95 13.68 -15.50
N LYS A 160 -6.57 14.74 -14.96
CA LYS A 160 -6.74 16.02 -15.65
C LYS A 160 -5.51 16.93 -15.55
N GLY A 161 -4.60 16.66 -14.62
CA GLY A 161 -3.44 17.51 -14.35
C GLY A 161 -3.85 18.88 -13.79
N ILE A 162 -4.82 18.90 -12.87
CA ILE A 162 -5.38 20.12 -12.29
C ILE A 162 -5.28 20.06 -10.77
N LYS A 163 -4.79 21.15 -10.18
CA LYS A 163 -4.86 21.42 -8.73
C LYS A 163 -5.79 22.59 -8.48
N ILE A 164 -6.71 22.44 -7.54
CA ILE A 164 -7.63 23.47 -7.07
C ILE A 164 -7.37 23.65 -5.57
N GLU A 165 -7.21 24.92 -5.16
CA GLU A 165 -7.03 25.33 -3.76
C GLU A 165 -8.13 26.32 -3.44
N PHE A 166 -8.83 26.16 -2.32
CA PHE A 166 -9.92 27.07 -1.91
C PHE A 166 -10.15 27.01 -0.40
N ASP A 167 -10.90 27.99 0.12
CA ASP A 167 -11.37 27.98 1.50
C ASP A 167 -12.89 27.79 1.53
N GLN A 168 -13.40 27.19 2.60
CA GLN A 168 -14.84 27.02 2.82
C GLN A 168 -15.21 27.30 4.28
N GLU A 169 -16.35 27.95 4.49
CA GLU A 169 -16.89 28.16 5.84
C GLU A 169 -17.69 26.92 6.28
N LEU A 170 -17.51 26.49 7.53
CA LEU A 170 -18.22 25.34 8.08
C LEU A 170 -19.74 25.55 8.03
N GLY A 171 -20.48 24.56 7.52
CA GLY A 171 -21.93 24.62 7.37
C GLY A 171 -22.43 25.47 6.18
N SER A 172 -21.53 25.87 5.28
CA SER A 172 -21.85 26.65 4.08
C SER A 172 -21.25 26.01 2.84
N ASP A 173 -22.00 26.01 1.73
CA ASP A 173 -21.50 25.56 0.42
C ASP A 173 -20.72 26.66 -0.32
N LYS A 174 -20.49 27.81 0.34
CA LYS A 174 -19.81 28.96 -0.26
C LYS A 174 -18.31 28.73 -0.33
N ILE A 175 -17.79 28.61 -1.54
CA ILE A 175 -16.36 28.53 -1.83
C ILE A 175 -15.74 29.94 -1.87
N LEU A 176 -14.62 30.12 -1.17
CA LEU A 176 -13.85 31.36 -1.09
C LEU A 176 -12.44 31.15 -1.67
N ASN A 177 -11.81 32.23 -2.16
CA ASN A 177 -10.39 32.27 -2.55
C ASN A 177 -9.95 31.18 -3.55
N LYS A 178 -10.88 30.65 -4.36
CA LYS A 178 -10.60 29.55 -5.30
C LYS A 178 -9.49 29.91 -6.28
N LYS A 179 -8.45 29.09 -6.31
CA LYS A 179 -7.32 29.15 -7.24
C LYS A 179 -7.21 27.82 -7.96
N GLN A 180 -6.97 27.88 -9.27
CA GLN A 180 -6.75 26.70 -10.08
C GLN A 180 -5.40 26.80 -10.79
N LYS A 181 -4.64 25.72 -10.79
CA LYS A 181 -3.33 25.60 -11.43
C LYS A 181 -3.27 24.30 -12.23
N SER A 182 -2.56 24.33 -13.35
CA SER A 182 -2.19 23.10 -14.06
C SER A 182 -0.97 22.47 -13.39
N VAL A 183 -1.00 21.15 -13.23
CA VAL A 183 0.09 20.35 -12.69
C VAL A 183 0.44 19.28 -13.72
N LYS A 184 1.72 19.16 -14.07
CA LYS A 184 2.18 18.18 -15.05
C LYS A 184 2.56 16.88 -14.36
N PHE A 185 1.87 15.79 -14.70
CA PHE A 185 2.26 14.43 -14.33
C PHE A 185 2.62 13.66 -15.60
N LYS A 186 3.81 13.06 -15.62
CA LYS A 186 4.26 12.25 -16.77
C LYS A 186 3.57 10.88 -16.79
N LEU A 187 3.35 10.30 -15.61
CA LEU A 187 2.71 9.02 -15.35
C LEU A 187 2.00 9.08 -14.00
N LEU A 188 0.93 8.30 -13.84
CA LEU A 188 0.22 8.21 -12.57
C LEU A 188 1.03 7.35 -11.58
N PRO A 189 1.19 7.78 -10.32
CA PRO A 189 1.93 7.02 -9.31
C PRO A 189 1.22 5.71 -8.96
N LYS A 190 1.98 4.62 -8.83
CA LYS A 190 1.47 3.33 -8.36
C LYS A 190 1.55 3.23 -6.85
N ILE A 191 0.57 2.60 -6.21
CA ILE A 191 0.53 2.44 -4.75
C ILE A 191 1.79 1.74 -4.17
N GLN A 192 2.39 0.81 -4.91
CA GLN A 192 3.60 0.08 -4.50
C GLN A 192 4.90 0.90 -4.59
N ASP A 193 4.85 2.03 -5.31
CA ASP A 193 5.99 2.90 -5.57
C ASP A 193 5.92 4.19 -4.75
N LEU A 194 4.73 4.53 -4.24
CA LEU A 194 4.53 5.68 -3.35
C LEU A 194 5.15 5.44 -1.97
N THR A 195 5.96 6.40 -1.54
CA THR A 195 6.47 6.47 -0.17
C THR A 195 5.64 7.42 0.69
N PHE A 196 5.62 7.21 2.01
CA PHE A 196 5.01 8.12 2.96
C PHE A 196 5.43 9.58 2.74
N SER A 197 6.74 9.83 2.59
CA SER A 197 7.27 11.18 2.32
C SER A 197 6.80 11.80 1.00
N GLN A 198 6.46 10.99 -0.01
CA GLN A 198 5.89 11.52 -1.25
C GLN A 198 4.44 11.98 -1.04
N LEU A 199 3.67 11.29 -0.20
CA LEU A 199 2.30 11.69 0.12
C LEU A 199 2.25 13.08 0.75
N GLU A 200 3.25 13.42 1.57
CA GLU A 200 3.37 14.74 2.22
C GLU A 200 3.69 15.88 1.25
N THR A 201 4.22 15.59 0.05
CA THR A 201 4.79 16.59 -0.87
C THR A 201 3.94 16.93 -2.09
N TYR A 202 2.87 16.18 -2.38
CA TYR A 202 1.86 16.61 -3.39
C TYR A 202 1.23 17.97 -3.02
#